data_AF-A0A225WV41-F1
#
_entry.id   AF-A0A225WV41-F1
#
_cell.length_a   1.000
_cell.length_b   1.000
_cell.length_c   1.000
_cell.angle_alpha   90.00
_cell.angle_beta   90.00
_cell.angle_gamma   90.00
#
_symmetry.space_group_name_H-M   'P 1'
#
loop_
_entity.id
_entity.type
_entity.pdbx_description
1 polymer ?
#
loop_
_entity_poly.entity_id
_entity_poly.type
_entity_poly.pdbx_seq_one_letter_code
_entity_poly.pdbx_strand_id
1 'polypeptide(L)'
;MTQQLRITLRLACVKSLTEDQRATMAAAVIIPKMMFVFRHAWPSTEWLRQLQRSINNFVWFGGFERDKPGGRAWIAVDIAMLLRRDGGMAVPDIRAECMALAATEVARWATTSDSTMAVIGSILLDDVNVFHSGIYITVNHVPGTER
;
A
#
# COMPACT_ATOMS: atom_id res chain seq x y z
N MET A 1 -8.57 -8.35 13.59
CA MET A 1 -8.77 -8.36 12.13
C MET A 1 -8.74 -9.81 11.63
N THR A 2 -9.79 -10.61 11.86
CA THR A 2 -9.47 -11.99 12.28
C THR A 2 -10.32 -13.14 11.73
N GLN A 3 -11.57 -12.96 11.30
CA GLN A 3 -12.37 -14.12 10.84
C GLN A 3 -12.92 -13.98 9.42
N GLN A 4 -13.54 -12.84 9.09
CA GLN A 4 -14.13 -12.63 7.77
C GLN A 4 -13.11 -12.71 6.63
N LEU A 5 -11.95 -12.03 6.75
CA LEU A 5 -10.89 -12.09 5.74
C LEU A 5 -10.37 -13.51 5.58
N ARG A 6 -10.14 -14.21 6.69
CA ARG A 6 -9.67 -15.59 6.67
C ARG A 6 -10.65 -16.53 5.96
N ILE A 7 -11.96 -16.40 6.24
CA ILE A 7 -13.01 -17.18 5.56
C ILE A 7 -13.03 -16.85 4.07
N THR A 8 -12.97 -15.56 3.71
CA THR A 8 -12.99 -15.13 2.31
C THR A 8 -11.79 -15.69 1.55
N LEU A 9 -10.59 -15.63 2.13
CA LEU A 9 -9.38 -16.17 1.52
C LEU A 9 -9.42 -17.69 1.42
N ARG A 10 -9.92 -18.40 2.44
CA ARG A 10 -10.11 -19.87 2.34
C ARG A 10 -11.08 -20.24 1.22
N LEU A 11 -12.21 -19.55 1.13
CA LEU A 11 -13.19 -19.76 0.06
C LEU A 11 -12.58 -19.44 -1.32
N ALA A 12 -11.81 -18.37 -1.40
CA ALA A 12 -11.09 -17.97 -2.60
C ALA A 12 -10.08 -19.05 -3.03
N CYS A 13 -9.29 -19.59 -2.10
CA CYS A 13 -8.35 -20.67 -2.37
C CYS A 13 -9.00 -21.94 -2.91
N VAL A 14 -10.14 -22.33 -2.35
CA VAL A 14 -10.91 -23.49 -2.86
C VAL A 14 -11.40 -23.27 -4.29
N LYS A 15 -11.67 -22.02 -4.67
CA LYS A 15 -12.16 -21.64 -6.00
C LYS A 15 -11.04 -21.32 -7.00
N SER A 16 -9.87 -20.89 -6.53
CA SER A 16 -8.73 -20.53 -7.36
C SER A 16 -7.88 -21.75 -7.65
N LEU A 17 -7.67 -22.05 -8.93
CA LEU A 17 -6.86 -23.19 -9.35
C LEU A 17 -5.41 -22.81 -9.62
N THR A 18 -5.10 -21.54 -9.90
CA THR A 18 -3.76 -21.09 -10.31
C THR A 18 -3.17 -19.98 -9.43
N GLU A 19 -1.84 -19.87 -9.38
CA GLU A 19 -1.14 -18.80 -8.68
C GLU A 19 -1.53 -17.42 -9.24
N ASP A 20 -1.79 -17.31 -10.55
CA ASP A 20 -2.18 -16.05 -11.20
C ASP A 20 -3.56 -15.56 -10.75
N GLN A 21 -4.52 -16.48 -10.59
CA GLN A 21 -5.83 -16.15 -10.01
C GLN A 21 -5.68 -15.68 -8.56
N ARG A 22 -4.81 -16.34 -7.78
CA ARG A 22 -4.54 -15.92 -6.39
C ARG A 22 -3.84 -14.57 -6.33
N ALA A 23 -2.93 -14.25 -7.25
CA ALA A 23 -2.32 -12.91 -7.36
C ALA A 23 -3.40 -11.84 -7.65
N THR A 24 -4.31 -12.11 -8.57
CA THR A 24 -5.46 -11.23 -8.85
C THR A 24 -6.34 -11.04 -7.61
N MET A 25 -6.64 -12.12 -6.89
CA MET A 25 -7.42 -12.05 -5.65
C MET A 25 -6.69 -11.29 -4.53
N ALA A 26 -5.38 -11.43 -4.41
CA ALA A 26 -4.60 -10.66 -3.46
C ALA A 26 -4.72 -9.16 -3.74
N ALA A 27 -4.54 -8.76 -4.99
CA ALA A 27 -4.70 -7.37 -5.43
C ALA A 27 -6.13 -6.85 -5.23
N ALA A 28 -7.15 -7.65 -5.54
CA ALA A 28 -8.55 -7.20 -5.49
C ALA A 28 -9.19 -7.26 -4.09
N VAL A 29 -8.71 -8.13 -3.19
CA VAL A 29 -9.36 -8.38 -1.89
C VAL A 29 -8.46 -8.02 -0.72
N ILE A 30 -7.20 -8.46 -0.74
CA ILE A 30 -6.28 -8.26 0.40
C ILE A 30 -5.84 -6.80 0.44
N ILE A 31 -5.37 -6.25 -0.68
CA ILE A 31 -4.85 -4.88 -0.73
C ILE A 31 -5.89 -3.85 -0.29
N PRO A 32 -7.14 -3.81 -0.82
CA PRO A 32 -8.11 -2.80 -0.39
C PRO A 32 -8.45 -2.89 1.10
N LYS A 33 -8.55 -4.11 1.65
CA LYS A 33 -8.82 -4.30 3.09
C LYS A 33 -7.65 -3.84 3.96
N MET A 34 -6.41 -4.05 3.51
CA MET A 34 -5.22 -3.59 4.23
C MET A 34 -5.06 -2.08 4.11
N MET A 35 -5.22 -1.51 2.92
CA MET A 35 -5.16 -0.06 2.69
C MET A 35 -6.21 0.67 3.51
N PHE A 36 -7.42 0.12 3.64
CA PHE A 36 -8.44 0.69 4.53
C PHE A 36 -7.95 0.78 5.98
N VAL A 37 -7.30 -0.26 6.50
CA VAL A 37 -6.73 -0.24 7.85
C VAL A 37 -5.57 0.75 7.95
N PHE A 38 -4.67 0.78 6.96
CA PHE A 38 -3.49 1.65 6.98
C PHE A 38 -3.81 3.14 6.94
N ARG A 39 -4.95 3.52 6.34
CA ARG A 39 -5.47 4.90 6.43
C ARG A 39 -5.74 5.35 7.85
N HIS A 40 -6.07 4.42 8.75
CA HIS A 40 -6.41 4.72 10.14
C HIS A 40 -5.28 4.40 11.12
N ALA A 41 -4.45 3.41 10.81
CA ALA A 41 -3.33 2.98 11.63
C ALA A 41 -2.14 2.67 10.74
N TRP A 42 -1.20 3.62 10.65
CA TRP A 42 -0.04 3.48 9.79
C TRP A 42 0.83 2.28 10.21
N PRO A 43 1.21 1.39 9.28
CA PRO A 43 1.89 0.17 9.62
C PRO A 43 3.39 0.38 9.92
N SER A 44 3.95 -0.42 10.83
CA SER A 44 5.40 -0.50 11.01
C SER A 44 6.06 -1.29 9.88
N THR A 45 7.35 -1.04 9.64
CA THR A 45 8.13 -1.73 8.60
C THR A 45 8.26 -3.23 8.84
N GLU A 46 8.31 -3.66 10.10
CA GLU A 46 8.25 -5.07 10.47
C GLU A 46 6.91 -5.69 10.10
N TRP A 47 5.80 -5.00 10.39
CA TRP A 47 4.47 -5.50 10.07
C TRP A 47 4.25 -5.60 8.56
N LEU A 48 4.72 -4.62 7.78
CA LEU A 48 4.69 -4.67 6.31
C LEU A 48 5.45 -5.88 5.76
N ARG A 49 6.64 -6.18 6.29
CA ARG A 49 7.42 -7.36 5.88
C ARG A 49 6.67 -8.65 6.18
N GLN A 50 6.05 -8.77 7.36
CA GLN A 50 5.24 -9.94 7.70
C GLN A 50 4.03 -10.08 6.78
N LEU A 51 3.35 -8.97 6.47
CA LEU A 51 2.19 -8.98 5.59
C LEU A 51 2.56 -9.34 4.15
N GLN A 52 3.67 -8.81 3.62
CA GLN A 52 4.16 -9.19 2.29
C GLN A 52 4.47 -10.69 2.21
N ARG A 53 5.05 -11.26 3.29
CA ARG A 53 5.26 -12.71 3.36
C ARG A 53 3.95 -13.48 3.32
N SER A 54 2.92 -13.05 4.06
CA SER A 54 1.60 -13.70 4.02
C SER A 54 0.91 -13.57 2.67
N ILE A 55 1.06 -12.44 1.96
CA ILE A 55 0.60 -12.27 0.57
C ILE A 55 1.31 -13.28 -0.35
N ASN A 56 2.63 -13.36 -0.26
CA ASN A 56 3.41 -14.32 -1.07
C ASN A 56 2.99 -15.76 -0.75
N ASN A 57 2.79 -16.10 0.53
CA ASN A 57 2.33 -17.44 0.92
C ASN A 57 0.95 -17.75 0.34
N PHE A 58 0.05 -16.77 0.29
CA PHE A 58 -1.27 -16.94 -0.30
C PHE A 58 -1.18 -17.16 -1.81
N VAL A 59 -0.37 -16.36 -2.52
CA VAL A 59 -0.18 -16.51 -3.96
C VAL A 59 0.45 -17.85 -4.32
N TRP A 60 1.52 -18.26 -3.62
CA TRP A 60 2.26 -19.48 -3.98
C TRP A 60 1.63 -20.77 -3.45
N PHE A 61 1.06 -20.74 -2.25
CA PHE A 61 0.67 -21.95 -1.52
C PHE A 61 -0.80 -21.98 -1.12
N GLY A 62 -1.57 -20.93 -1.42
CA GLY A 62 -2.98 -20.84 -1.03
C GLY A 62 -3.19 -20.66 0.48
N GLY A 63 -2.14 -20.29 1.23
CA GLY A 63 -2.21 -20.09 2.69
C GLY A 63 -1.88 -18.64 3.06
N PHE A 64 -2.78 -17.95 3.77
CA PHE A 64 -2.50 -16.61 4.31
C PHE A 64 -2.01 -16.71 5.75
N GLU A 65 -0.83 -17.30 5.91
CA GLU A 65 -0.20 -17.58 7.20
C GLU A 65 1.11 -16.80 7.34
N ARG A 66 1.57 -16.61 8.58
CA ARG A 66 2.83 -15.91 8.89
C ARG A 66 4.04 -16.79 8.62
N ASP A 67 3.92 -18.08 8.90
CA ASP A 67 4.97 -19.05 8.69
C ASP A 67 5.03 -19.45 7.22
N LYS A 68 6.24 -19.76 6.74
CA LYS A 68 6.46 -20.17 5.35
C LYS A 68 5.95 -21.60 5.15
N PRO A 69 4.96 -21.84 4.28
CA PRO A 69 4.58 -23.20 3.90
C PRO A 69 5.78 -23.87 3.22
N GLY A 70 6.01 -25.16 3.50
CA GLY A 70 7.07 -25.93 2.86
C GLY A 70 6.87 -25.97 1.34
N GLY A 71 7.63 -25.14 0.61
CA GLY A 71 7.51 -25.00 -0.83
C GLY A 71 8.38 -23.87 -1.38
N ARG A 72 8.57 -23.87 -2.71
CA ARG A 72 9.35 -22.85 -3.42
C ARG A 72 8.49 -22.21 -4.51
N ALA A 73 8.49 -20.88 -4.57
CA ALA A 73 7.95 -20.16 -5.71
C ALA A 73 8.71 -20.56 -6.98
N TRP A 74 8.00 -20.83 -8.06
CA TRP A 74 8.60 -21.29 -9.31
C TRP A 74 9.16 -20.14 -10.17
N ILE A 75 8.82 -18.89 -9.83
CA ILE A 75 9.30 -17.66 -10.47
C ILE A 75 9.93 -16.74 -9.43
N ALA A 76 10.91 -15.92 -9.86
CA ALA A 76 11.56 -14.95 -9.00
C ALA A 76 10.58 -13.83 -8.58
N VAL A 77 10.80 -13.25 -7.39
CA VAL A 77 9.86 -12.31 -6.77
C VAL A 77 9.73 -11.02 -7.58
N ASP A 78 10.86 -10.51 -8.07
CA ASP A 78 10.96 -9.34 -8.94
C ASP A 78 10.15 -9.55 -10.23
N ILE A 79 10.28 -10.71 -10.87
CA ILE A 79 9.52 -11.03 -12.09
C ILE A 79 8.02 -11.21 -11.76
N ALA A 80 7.68 -11.86 -10.64
CA ALA A 80 6.30 -12.07 -10.23
C ALA A 80 5.55 -10.74 -9.97
N MET A 81 6.25 -9.72 -9.49
CA MET A 81 5.72 -8.38 -9.22
C MET A 81 5.48 -7.56 -10.49
N LEU A 82 6.16 -7.87 -11.61
CA LEU A 82 5.93 -7.18 -12.87
C LEU A 82 4.48 -7.32 -13.31
N LEU A 83 4.01 -6.34 -14.08
CA LEU A 83 2.66 -6.39 -14.63
C LEU A 83 2.51 -7.56 -15.59
N ARG A 84 1.28 -8.07 -15.74
CA ARG A 84 0.96 -9.17 -16.67
C ARG A 84 1.38 -8.88 -18.11
N ARG A 85 1.24 -7.62 -18.54
CA ARG A 85 1.67 -7.16 -19.87
C ARG A 85 3.19 -7.22 -20.07
N ASP A 86 3.96 -7.20 -18.99
CA ASP A 86 5.42 -7.20 -18.99
C ASP A 86 5.99 -8.61 -18.66
N GLY A 87 5.14 -9.64 -18.70
CA GLY A 87 5.54 -11.04 -18.45
C GLY A 87 5.52 -11.47 -16.98
N GLY A 88 5.05 -10.62 -16.07
CA GLY A 88 4.88 -10.95 -14.66
C GLY A 88 3.48 -11.43 -14.28
N MET A 89 3.22 -11.52 -12.98
CA MET A 89 1.92 -11.95 -12.43
C MET A 89 1.17 -10.82 -11.71
N ALA A 90 1.74 -9.62 -11.69
CA ALA A 90 1.27 -8.46 -10.93
C ALA A 90 0.97 -8.83 -9.46
N VAL A 91 1.87 -9.61 -8.84
CA VAL A 91 1.79 -9.86 -7.39
C VAL A 91 1.92 -8.52 -6.67
N PRO A 92 0.97 -8.17 -5.79
CA PRO A 92 0.99 -6.85 -5.19
C PRO A 92 2.17 -6.68 -4.22
N ASP A 93 2.79 -5.50 -4.26
CA ASP A 93 3.81 -5.05 -3.31
C ASP A 93 3.18 -4.09 -2.32
N ILE A 94 2.95 -4.57 -1.08
CA ILE A 94 2.31 -3.80 -0.04
C ILE A 94 3.06 -2.51 0.31
N ARG A 95 4.39 -2.50 0.16
CA ARG A 95 5.19 -1.31 0.46
C ARG A 95 4.95 -0.23 -0.59
N ALA A 96 4.94 -0.62 -1.87
CA ALA A 96 4.62 0.29 -2.96
C ALA A 96 3.19 0.85 -2.83
N GLU A 97 2.23 -0.01 -2.48
CA GLU A 97 0.83 0.41 -2.23
C GLU A 97 0.72 1.40 -1.06
N CYS A 98 1.44 1.16 0.05
CA CYS A 98 1.51 2.12 1.15
C CYS A 98 2.11 3.46 0.73
N MET A 99 3.20 3.45 -0.03
CA MET A 99 3.84 4.68 -0.51
C MET A 99 2.89 5.45 -1.43
N ALA A 100 2.17 4.75 -2.32
CA ALA A 100 1.14 5.35 -3.15
C ALA A 100 -0.01 5.95 -2.33
N LEU A 101 -0.46 5.26 -1.27
CA LEU A 101 -1.46 5.77 -0.34
C LEU A 101 -0.98 7.05 0.36
N ALA A 102 0.23 7.05 0.92
CA ALA A 102 0.81 8.23 1.57
C ALA A 102 0.93 9.40 0.58
N ALA A 103 1.46 9.17 -0.61
CA ALA A 103 1.59 10.20 -1.64
C ALA A 103 0.22 10.78 -2.03
N THR A 104 -0.80 9.92 -2.15
CA THR A 104 -2.18 10.36 -2.47
C THR A 104 -2.78 11.21 -1.35
N GLU A 105 -2.61 10.82 -0.08
CA GLU A 105 -3.12 11.61 1.05
C GLU A 105 -2.36 12.93 1.21
N VAL A 106 -1.04 12.95 1.02
CA VAL A 106 -0.24 14.19 1.05
C VAL A 106 -0.67 15.13 -0.07
N ALA A 107 -0.85 14.63 -1.30
CA ALA A 107 -1.33 15.44 -2.41
C ALA A 107 -2.75 15.97 -2.15
N ARG A 108 -3.62 15.16 -1.55
CA ARG A 108 -4.96 15.60 -1.13
C ARG A 108 -4.87 16.69 -0.08
N TRP A 109 -4.02 16.56 0.94
CA TRP A 109 -3.82 17.60 1.95
C TRP A 109 -3.27 18.88 1.33
N ALA A 110 -2.26 18.81 0.48
CA ALA A 110 -1.71 19.98 -0.20
C ALA A 110 -2.74 20.73 -1.07
N THR A 111 -3.70 20.01 -1.65
CA THR A 111 -4.74 20.61 -2.53
C THR A 111 -6.00 21.04 -1.79
N THR A 112 -6.27 20.49 -0.60
CA THR A 112 -7.50 20.76 0.17
C THR A 112 -7.25 21.42 1.52
N SER A 113 -5.99 21.75 1.86
CA SER A 113 -5.65 22.39 3.13
C SER A 113 -6.22 23.80 3.21
N ASP A 114 -6.94 24.05 4.30
CA ASP A 114 -7.30 25.40 4.75
C ASP A 114 -6.30 25.87 5.82
N SER A 115 -6.26 27.18 6.06
CA SER A 115 -5.51 27.87 7.11
C SER A 115 -5.55 27.14 8.46
N THR A 116 -6.71 26.65 8.88
CA THR A 116 -6.88 25.90 10.14
C THR A 116 -6.08 24.59 10.15
N MET A 117 -6.07 23.85 9.04
CA MET A 117 -5.31 22.59 8.93
C MET A 117 -3.80 22.85 8.95
N ALA A 118 -3.35 23.96 8.37
CA ALA A 118 -1.95 24.36 8.43
C ALA A 118 -1.48 24.66 9.86
N VAL A 119 -2.28 25.41 10.64
CA VAL A 119 -2.00 25.70 12.06
C VAL A 119 -1.96 24.42 12.90
N ILE A 120 -2.94 23.52 12.71
CA ILE A 120 -2.96 22.24 13.43
C ILE A 120 -1.73 21.40 13.06
N GLY A 121 -1.37 21.37 11.78
CA GLY A 121 -0.18 20.68 11.30
C GLY A 121 1.11 21.20 11.94
N SER A 122 1.28 22.52 12.04
CA SER A 122 2.46 23.11 12.70
C SER A 122 2.53 22.79 14.19
N ILE A 123 1.38 22.78 14.89
CA ILE A 123 1.32 22.41 16.31
C ILE A 123 1.69 20.92 16.51
N LEU A 124 1.16 20.02 15.67
CA LEU A 124 1.43 18.58 15.79
C LEU A 124 2.89 18.21 15.48
N LEU A 125 3.57 19.00 14.64
CA LEU A 125 4.98 18.81 14.30
C LEU A 125 5.94 19.45 15.33
N ASP A 126 5.40 20.11 16.36
CA ASP A 126 6.16 20.84 17.39
C ASP A 126 7.16 21.85 16.77
N ASP A 127 6.78 22.43 15.63
CA ASP A 127 7.62 23.37 14.90
C ASP A 127 7.27 24.80 15.34
N VAL A 128 8.02 25.28 16.34
CA VAL A 128 7.81 26.57 17.01
C VAL A 128 8.10 27.78 16.10
N ASN A 129 8.62 27.57 14.88
CA ASN A 129 9.10 28.66 14.00
C ASN A 129 8.26 28.95 12.75
N VAL A 130 7.09 28.34 12.56
CA VAL A 130 6.25 28.64 11.38
C VAL A 130 5.24 29.74 11.68
N PHE A 131 5.76 30.97 11.84
CA PHE A 131 4.94 32.13 11.51
C PHE A 131 4.64 32.09 10.01
N HIS A 132 3.35 32.11 9.71
CA HIS A 132 2.77 31.87 8.40
C HIS A 132 3.23 32.93 7.39
N SER A 133 4.27 32.62 6.60
CA SER A 133 4.26 33.03 5.20
C SER A 133 3.49 31.94 4.47
N GLY A 134 2.40 32.29 3.78
CA GLY A 134 1.56 31.33 3.07
C GLY A 134 2.35 30.63 1.96
N ILE A 135 3.06 29.55 2.30
CA ILE A 135 3.70 28.69 1.32
C ILE A 135 2.59 27.80 0.76
N TYR A 136 1.92 28.31 -0.27
CA TYR A 136 1.09 27.51 -1.13
C TYR A 136 2.01 26.58 -1.92
N ILE A 137 2.01 25.29 -1.60
CA ILE A 137 2.60 24.28 -2.48
C ILE A 137 1.68 24.19 -3.70
N THR A 138 1.93 25.05 -4.69
CA THR A 138 1.28 24.95 -5.99
C THR A 138 1.89 23.76 -6.71
N VAL A 139 1.13 22.66 -6.75
CA VAL A 139 1.44 21.53 -7.64
C VAL A 139 1.42 22.09 -9.07
N ASN A 140 2.57 22.07 -9.75
CA ASN A 140 2.89 22.73 -11.04
C ASN A 140 3.42 24.18 -10.99
N HIS A 141 4.10 24.61 -9.92
CA HIS A 141 4.88 25.85 -10.00
C HIS A 141 6.00 25.72 -11.05
N VAL A 142 5.88 26.46 -12.16
CA VAL A 142 6.96 26.64 -13.13
C VAL A 142 7.67 27.94 -12.75
N PRO A 143 8.97 27.94 -12.43
CA PRO A 143 9.65 29.16 -12.05
C PRO A 143 9.65 30.12 -13.24
N GLY A 144 9.11 31.32 -13.03
CA GLY A 144 9.11 32.39 -14.02
C GLY A 144 10.54 32.75 -14.40
N THR A 145 10.81 32.77 -15.70
CA THR A 145 12.03 33.36 -16.27
C THR A 145 11.96 34.87 -16.06
N GLU A 146 12.60 35.36 -15.01
CA GLU A 146 12.78 36.81 -14.81
C GLU A 146 13.78 37.35 -15.83
N ARG A 147 13.35 38.37 -16.57
CA ARG A 147 14.16 39.23 -17.45
C ARG A 147 14.64 40.44 -16.67
#